data_AF-A0A2D4SNR4-F1
#
_entry.id   AF-A0A2D4SNR4-F1
#
_cell.length_a   1.000
_cell.length_b   1.000
_cell.length_c   1.000
_cell.angle_alpha   90.00
_cell.angle_beta   90.00
_cell.angle_gamma   90.00
#
_symmetry.space_group_name_H-M   'P 1'
#
loop_
_entity.id
_entity.type
_entity.pdbx_description
1 polymer ?
#
loop_
_entity_poly.entity_id
_entity_poly.type
_entity_poly.pdbx_seq_one_letter_code
_entity_poly.pdbx_strand_id
1 'polypeptide(L)'
;MSLSVIILSGSLAQAHGIWGHIHVTGWAMEYTDHPELQELFSDPEMRNTALFGAAFTDSGYFPFNESTSQYSRVYSEYTHWEPFVDDYIQWMKLNDPPPFTSPESKKRVAFLLGTASHGLQDEIFDSLFLHRAQEEDGEGQGSLDPACDGFLAQDGELRFFPSKDIPFDPLLDIYGQLDPNISAEVIQDSVELMVGLYVNEDSGQNTAQSLADLYGENLIWTADNYLNPDIPGSIQSEIIPTAKYMEAIWKRLHEEFLPQDFIIATYPERGRVLNTIDHTSAGSWITAIFGAGMDIYQIETSFRSESGTPISTVHTGTEWGESWTRLIRIQPQESLKENHTYVVHIENVQSSSGYTQEKDGFLIHTKCTPPSSMECLSIGVPDVASRTGIQEEETNANPSGCSHFSNGRLWGGLLLMFGVVTAFSRKEQQR
;
A
#
# COMPACT_ATOMS: atom_id res chain seq x y z
N MET A 1 -26.59 -25.69 25.29
CA MET A 1 -26.31 -24.92 24.07
C MET A 1 -25.53 -23.70 24.51
N SER A 2 -24.21 -23.75 24.34
CA SER A 2 -23.32 -22.63 24.69
C SER A 2 -23.28 -21.67 23.51
N LEU A 3 -23.61 -20.41 23.79
CA LEU A 3 -23.54 -19.30 22.83
C LEU A 3 -22.09 -18.81 22.82
N SER A 4 -21.35 -19.11 21.76
CA SER A 4 -20.04 -18.51 21.53
C SER A 4 -20.25 -17.10 20.99
N VAL A 5 -19.86 -16.09 21.77
CA VAL A 5 -19.76 -14.70 21.30
C VAL A 5 -18.38 -14.57 20.67
N ILE A 6 -18.33 -14.47 19.35
CA ILE A 6 -17.14 -14.04 18.63
C ILE A 6 -17.06 -12.52 18.84
N ILE A 7 -16.12 -12.08 19.67
CA ILE A 7 -15.76 -10.66 19.77
C ILE A 7 -14.77 -10.43 18.62
N LEU A 8 -15.26 -9.89 17.51
CA LEU A 8 -14.41 -9.30 16.48
C LEU A 8 -13.81 -8.03 17.10
N SER A 9 -12.61 -8.17 17.64
CA SER A 9 -11.73 -7.04 17.94
C SER A 9 -11.26 -6.49 16.60
N GLY A 10 -12.12 -5.72 15.92
CA GLY A 10 -11.70 -4.98 14.74
C GLY A 10 -10.63 -4.00 15.17
N SER A 11 -9.38 -4.27 14.81
CA SER A 11 -8.43 -3.21 14.60
C SER A 11 -9.10 -2.19 13.68
N LEU A 12 -8.99 -0.92 14.03
CA LEU A 12 -9.25 0.13 13.06
C LEU A 12 -8.11 0.00 12.05
N ALA A 13 -8.31 -0.78 10.98
CA ALA A 13 -7.45 -0.70 9.81
C ALA A 13 -7.55 0.75 9.35
N GLN A 14 -6.46 1.51 9.56
CA GLN A 14 -6.47 2.94 9.35
C GLN A 14 -5.85 3.37 8.02
N ALA A 15 -5.38 2.47 7.15
CA ALA A 15 -5.03 2.64 5.73
C ALA A 15 -4.22 3.91 5.32
N HIS A 16 -3.24 3.71 4.45
CA HIS A 16 -2.50 4.79 3.79
C HIS A 16 -3.48 5.85 3.23
N GLY A 17 -3.08 7.12 3.21
CA GLY A 17 -3.94 8.19 2.68
C GLY A 17 -4.45 7.93 1.25
N ILE A 18 -5.72 8.24 0.99
CA ILE A 18 -6.43 8.01 -0.30
C ILE A 18 -5.68 8.63 -1.47
N TRP A 19 -5.14 9.85 -1.31
CA TRP A 19 -4.39 10.49 -2.40
C TRP A 19 -3.11 9.73 -2.69
N GLY A 20 -2.41 9.26 -1.67
CA GLY A 20 -1.32 8.32 -1.81
C GLY A 20 -1.65 7.13 -2.70
N HIS A 21 -2.75 6.42 -2.40
CA HIS A 21 -3.18 5.27 -3.19
C HIS A 21 -3.42 5.58 -4.67
N ILE A 22 -4.14 6.68 -4.93
CA ILE A 22 -4.40 7.16 -6.28
C ILE A 22 -3.07 7.44 -7.00
N HIS A 23 -2.12 8.07 -6.32
CA HIS A 23 -0.86 8.52 -6.92
C HIS A 23 0.13 7.39 -7.16
N VAL A 24 0.33 6.49 -6.19
CA VAL A 24 1.17 5.31 -6.37
C VAL A 24 0.61 4.43 -7.50
N THR A 25 -0.70 4.23 -7.55
CA THR A 25 -1.37 3.51 -8.66
C THR A 25 -1.11 4.22 -9.99
N GLY A 26 -1.27 5.55 -10.01
CA GLY A 26 -0.95 6.41 -11.15
C GLY A 26 0.47 6.25 -11.68
N TRP A 27 1.44 6.29 -10.79
CA TRP A 27 2.86 6.14 -11.09
C TRP A 27 3.23 4.70 -11.48
N ALA A 28 2.58 3.70 -10.88
CA ALA A 28 2.77 2.30 -11.24
C ALA A 28 2.32 2.02 -12.69
N MET A 29 1.20 2.61 -13.12
CA MET A 29 0.75 2.55 -14.52
C MET A 29 1.74 3.23 -15.48
N GLU A 30 2.40 4.31 -15.05
CA GLU A 30 3.45 4.97 -15.82
C GLU A 30 4.76 4.15 -15.84
N TYR A 31 5.01 3.36 -14.80
CA TYR A 31 6.23 2.57 -14.62
C TYR A 31 6.21 1.19 -15.33
N THR A 32 5.05 0.53 -15.42
CA THR A 32 4.98 -0.85 -15.95
C THR A 32 5.57 -0.97 -17.36
N ASP A 33 6.34 -2.03 -17.58
CA ASP A 33 6.92 -2.39 -18.88
C ASP A 33 6.05 -3.40 -19.64
N HIS A 34 4.92 -3.83 -19.06
CA HIS A 34 4.06 -4.85 -19.65
C HIS A 34 3.24 -4.27 -20.82
N PRO A 35 3.46 -4.71 -22.08
CA PRO A 35 2.91 -4.02 -23.25
C PRO A 35 1.37 -3.92 -23.26
N GLU A 36 0.68 -4.97 -22.81
CA GLU A 36 -0.80 -4.99 -22.79
C GLU A 36 -1.38 -4.11 -21.67
N LEU A 37 -0.65 -3.93 -20.56
CA LEU A 37 -1.05 -3.00 -19.50
C LEU A 37 -0.80 -1.56 -19.93
N GLN A 38 0.34 -1.30 -20.60
CA GLN A 38 0.60 0.01 -21.22
C GLN A 38 -0.50 0.35 -22.25
N GLU A 39 -0.92 -0.61 -23.07
CA GLU A 39 -2.03 -0.41 -24.00
C GLU A 39 -3.34 -0.12 -23.25
N LEU A 40 -3.67 -0.91 -22.22
CA LEU A 40 -4.87 -0.69 -21.39
C LEU A 40 -4.89 0.73 -20.80
N PHE A 41 -3.80 1.17 -20.17
CA PHE A 41 -3.71 2.46 -19.48
C PHE A 41 -3.44 3.64 -20.41
N SER A 42 -3.14 3.40 -21.68
CA SER A 42 -3.11 4.45 -22.71
C SER A 42 -4.50 5.01 -23.02
N ASP A 43 -5.57 4.25 -22.72
CA ASP A 43 -6.95 4.71 -22.77
C ASP A 43 -7.27 5.55 -21.50
N PRO A 44 -7.61 6.85 -21.65
CA PRO A 44 -7.92 7.71 -20.51
C PRO A 44 -9.09 7.21 -19.66
N GLU A 45 -10.07 6.51 -20.25
CA GLU A 45 -11.20 5.96 -19.50
C GLU A 45 -10.71 4.84 -18.57
N MET A 46 -9.92 3.90 -19.09
CA MET A 46 -9.38 2.79 -18.30
C MET A 46 -8.42 3.28 -17.22
N ARG A 47 -7.59 4.28 -17.55
CA ARG A 47 -6.73 4.94 -16.56
C ARG A 47 -7.56 5.58 -15.44
N ASN A 48 -8.64 6.30 -15.77
CA ASN A 48 -9.55 6.86 -14.78
C ASN A 48 -10.18 5.76 -13.91
N THR A 49 -10.66 4.67 -14.52
CA THR A 49 -11.25 3.55 -13.77
C THR A 49 -10.26 2.94 -12.79
N ALA A 50 -9.00 2.72 -13.19
CA ALA A 50 -7.98 2.18 -12.30
C ALA A 50 -7.65 3.12 -11.14
N LEU A 51 -7.48 4.43 -11.42
CA LEU A 51 -7.27 5.44 -10.38
C LEU A 51 -8.47 5.51 -9.42
N PHE A 52 -9.69 5.42 -9.95
CA PHE A 52 -10.89 5.41 -9.12
C PHE A 52 -11.03 4.12 -8.31
N GLY A 53 -10.63 2.97 -8.86
CA GLY A 53 -10.54 1.71 -8.12
C GLY A 53 -9.60 1.81 -6.93
N ALA A 54 -8.46 2.50 -7.07
CA ALA A 54 -7.53 2.75 -5.97
C ALA A 54 -8.12 3.66 -4.87
N ALA A 55 -9.02 4.59 -5.22
CA ALA A 55 -9.75 5.40 -4.24
C ALA A 55 -10.95 4.66 -3.63
N PHE A 56 -11.59 3.78 -4.40
CA PHE A 56 -12.85 3.15 -4.08
C PHE A 56 -12.78 2.31 -2.80
N THR A 57 -11.67 1.64 -2.57
CA THR A 57 -11.48 0.72 -1.44
C THR A 57 -11.74 1.39 -0.09
N ASP A 58 -11.39 2.67 0.05
CA ASP A 58 -11.62 3.50 1.23
C ASP A 58 -13.01 4.14 1.32
N SER A 59 -13.81 4.05 0.26
CA SER A 59 -15.11 4.73 0.22
C SER A 59 -16.02 4.31 1.38
N GLY A 60 -15.90 3.08 1.89
CA GLY A 60 -16.69 2.62 3.03
C GLY A 60 -16.33 3.26 4.37
N TYR A 61 -15.23 4.00 4.45
CA TYR A 61 -14.86 4.83 5.61
C TYR A 61 -15.52 6.22 5.61
N PHE A 62 -16.30 6.51 4.57
CA PHE A 62 -17.15 7.70 4.45
C PHE A 62 -18.63 7.32 4.57
N PRO A 63 -19.09 6.80 5.72
CA PRO A 63 -20.47 6.38 5.84
C PRO A 63 -21.40 7.59 5.84
N PHE A 64 -22.44 7.54 4.99
CA PHE A 64 -23.42 8.62 4.89
C PHE A 64 -24.23 8.79 6.18
N ASN A 65 -24.45 7.72 6.94
CA ASN A 65 -25.11 7.75 8.24
C ASN A 65 -24.72 6.57 9.14
N GLU A 66 -25.03 6.66 10.44
CA GLU A 66 -24.73 5.60 11.42
C GLU A 66 -25.34 4.24 11.03
N SER A 67 -26.52 4.24 10.42
CA SER A 67 -27.21 2.99 10.05
C SER A 67 -26.57 2.25 8.88
N THR A 68 -25.78 2.93 8.04
CA THR A 68 -25.06 2.34 6.90
C THR A 68 -23.59 2.09 7.21
N SER A 69 -23.05 2.72 8.26
CA SER A 69 -21.63 2.65 8.63
C SER A 69 -21.07 1.24 8.75
N GLN A 70 -21.79 0.33 9.42
CA GLN A 70 -21.34 -1.07 9.52
C GLN A 70 -21.29 -1.77 8.16
N TYR A 71 -22.23 -1.49 7.26
CA TYR A 71 -22.29 -2.11 5.93
C TYR A 71 -21.17 -1.56 5.05
N SER A 72 -20.97 -0.24 5.10
CA SER A 72 -19.90 0.45 4.40
C SER A 72 -18.52 -0.08 4.81
N ARG A 73 -18.29 -0.22 6.13
CA ARG A 73 -17.04 -0.79 6.65
C ARG A 73 -16.84 -2.23 6.16
N VAL A 74 -17.87 -3.08 6.18
CA VAL A 74 -17.74 -4.49 5.79
C VAL A 74 -17.26 -4.68 4.36
N TYR A 75 -17.84 -3.99 3.37
CA TYR A 75 -17.36 -4.14 1.99
C TYR A 75 -15.98 -3.53 1.81
N SER A 76 -15.73 -2.36 2.42
CA SER A 76 -14.47 -1.65 2.32
C SER A 76 -13.35 -2.54 2.85
N GLU A 77 -13.46 -3.03 4.09
CA GLU A 77 -12.51 -3.98 4.69
C GLU A 77 -12.24 -5.19 3.79
N TYR A 78 -13.28 -5.84 3.29
CA TYR A 78 -13.08 -6.99 2.43
C TYR A 78 -12.36 -6.63 1.12
N THR A 79 -12.64 -5.45 0.54
CA THR A 79 -12.01 -4.94 -0.68
C THR A 79 -10.49 -4.70 -0.54
N HIS A 80 -10.00 -4.41 0.67
CA HIS A 80 -8.56 -4.20 0.92
C HIS A 80 -7.74 -5.48 0.73
N TRP A 81 -8.32 -6.64 1.05
CA TRP A 81 -7.54 -7.85 1.26
C TRP A 81 -7.53 -8.77 0.04
N GLU A 82 -6.51 -9.64 -0.02
CA GLU A 82 -6.35 -10.57 -1.15
C GLU A 82 -7.58 -11.43 -1.45
N PRO A 83 -8.35 -11.94 -0.47
CA PRO A 83 -9.54 -12.72 -0.78
C PRO A 83 -10.50 -12.04 -1.78
N PHE A 84 -10.69 -10.72 -1.68
CA PHE A 84 -11.48 -9.98 -2.66
C PHE A 84 -10.85 -10.00 -4.06
N VAL A 85 -9.54 -9.80 -4.16
CA VAL A 85 -8.81 -9.83 -5.44
C VAL A 85 -8.94 -11.22 -6.09
N ASP A 86 -8.80 -12.29 -5.33
CA ASP A 86 -9.03 -13.66 -5.81
C ASP A 86 -10.46 -13.86 -6.27
N ASP A 87 -11.45 -13.50 -5.45
CA ASP A 87 -12.86 -13.68 -5.78
C ASP A 87 -13.25 -12.87 -7.03
N TYR A 88 -12.67 -11.68 -7.22
CA TYR A 88 -12.83 -10.90 -8.45
C TYR A 88 -12.17 -11.58 -9.66
N ILE A 89 -10.95 -12.10 -9.53
CA ILE A 89 -10.29 -12.85 -10.61
C ILE A 89 -11.11 -14.09 -11.00
N GLN A 90 -11.65 -14.83 -10.01
CA GLN A 90 -12.51 -15.98 -10.28
C GLN A 90 -13.81 -15.56 -10.97
N TRP A 91 -14.43 -14.46 -10.54
CA TRP A 91 -15.60 -13.91 -11.19
C TRP A 91 -15.30 -13.53 -12.65
N MET A 92 -14.17 -12.88 -12.93
CA MET A 92 -13.76 -12.50 -14.29
C MET A 92 -13.52 -13.72 -15.16
N LYS A 93 -12.82 -14.75 -14.67
CA LYS A 93 -12.60 -16.00 -15.41
C LYS A 93 -13.91 -16.70 -15.77
N LEU A 94 -14.90 -16.63 -14.90
CA LEU A 94 -16.19 -17.29 -15.10
C LEU A 94 -17.13 -16.48 -16.02
N ASN A 95 -17.18 -15.16 -15.86
CA ASN A 95 -18.22 -14.31 -16.46
C ASN A 95 -17.74 -13.44 -17.62
N ASP A 96 -16.45 -13.12 -17.69
CA ASP A 96 -15.88 -12.20 -18.68
C ASP A 96 -14.42 -12.58 -19.02
N PRO A 97 -14.13 -13.80 -19.50
CA PRO A 97 -12.74 -14.28 -19.66
C PRO A 97 -11.96 -13.52 -20.74
N PRO A 98 -10.61 -13.62 -20.75
CA PRO A 98 -9.76 -13.06 -21.81
C PRO A 98 -10.27 -13.38 -23.22
N PRO A 99 -10.08 -12.47 -24.21
CA PRO A 99 -9.02 -11.46 -24.30
C PRO A 99 -9.40 -10.02 -23.88
N PHE A 100 -10.48 -9.82 -23.12
CA PHE A 100 -10.92 -8.50 -22.60
C PHE A 100 -10.97 -7.37 -23.66
N THR A 101 -11.49 -7.64 -24.86
CA THR A 101 -11.48 -6.66 -25.96
C THR A 101 -12.60 -5.63 -25.89
N SER A 102 -13.64 -5.86 -25.08
CA SER A 102 -14.78 -4.94 -24.96
C SER A 102 -14.46 -3.80 -23.98
N PRO A 103 -15.01 -2.58 -24.16
CA PRO A 103 -14.81 -1.49 -23.21
C PRO A 103 -15.20 -1.86 -21.77
N GLU A 104 -16.31 -2.59 -21.59
CA GLU A 104 -16.77 -3.04 -20.27
C GLU A 104 -15.80 -4.05 -19.64
N SER A 105 -15.29 -5.00 -20.43
CA SER A 105 -14.30 -5.97 -19.95
C SER A 105 -13.00 -5.27 -19.51
N LYS A 106 -12.52 -4.33 -20.33
CA LYS A 106 -11.34 -3.51 -20.00
C LYS A 106 -11.57 -2.70 -18.72
N LYS A 107 -12.76 -2.11 -18.55
CA LYS A 107 -13.14 -1.35 -17.36
C LYS A 107 -13.11 -2.21 -16.10
N ARG A 108 -13.66 -3.42 -16.14
CA ARG A 108 -13.60 -4.36 -15.00
C ARG A 108 -12.17 -4.73 -14.64
N VAL A 109 -11.32 -5.00 -15.63
CA VAL A 109 -9.89 -5.27 -15.38
C VAL A 109 -9.19 -4.05 -14.78
N ALA A 110 -9.38 -2.86 -15.36
CA ALA A 110 -8.77 -1.64 -14.86
C ALA A 110 -9.18 -1.33 -13.41
N PHE A 111 -10.47 -1.46 -13.10
CA PHE A 111 -10.99 -1.29 -11.75
C PHE A 111 -10.35 -2.26 -10.75
N LEU A 112 -10.29 -3.56 -11.10
CA LEU A 112 -9.64 -4.59 -10.29
C LEU A 112 -8.17 -4.25 -10.01
N LEU A 113 -7.42 -3.83 -11.03
CA LEU A 113 -6.02 -3.45 -10.88
C LEU A 113 -5.87 -2.26 -9.93
N GLY A 114 -6.78 -1.29 -9.98
CA GLY A 114 -6.86 -0.18 -9.03
C GLY A 114 -7.10 -0.62 -7.59
N THR A 115 -8.18 -1.38 -7.35
CA THR A 115 -8.53 -1.86 -6.00
C THR A 115 -7.44 -2.76 -5.40
N ALA A 116 -6.82 -3.61 -6.22
CA ALA A 116 -5.77 -4.50 -5.77
C ALA A 116 -4.45 -3.75 -5.48
N SER A 117 -4.19 -2.66 -6.22
CA SER A 117 -3.05 -1.77 -5.94
C SER A 117 -3.18 -1.12 -4.58
N HIS A 118 -4.37 -0.59 -4.26
CA HIS A 118 -4.68 -0.01 -2.95
C HIS A 118 -4.34 -0.98 -1.81
N GLY A 119 -4.91 -2.18 -1.85
CA GLY A 119 -4.69 -3.16 -0.78
C GLY A 119 -3.23 -3.59 -0.60
N LEU A 120 -2.44 -3.63 -1.68
CA LEU A 120 -1.01 -3.89 -1.58
C LEU A 120 -0.25 -2.70 -0.98
N GLN A 121 -0.61 -1.47 -1.36
CA GLN A 121 0.02 -0.25 -0.87
C GLN A 121 -0.14 -0.13 0.65
N ASP A 122 -1.33 -0.39 1.19
CA ASP A 122 -1.55 -0.45 2.64
C ASP A 122 -0.63 -1.45 3.32
N GLU A 123 -0.58 -2.68 2.80
CA GLU A 123 0.25 -3.72 3.39
C GLU A 123 1.73 -3.36 3.37
N ILE A 124 2.21 -2.70 2.31
CA ILE A 124 3.58 -2.22 2.20
C ILE A 124 3.84 -1.07 3.19
N PHE A 125 2.99 -0.05 3.20
CA PHE A 125 3.12 1.13 4.04
C PHE A 125 3.08 0.77 5.52
N ASP A 126 2.03 0.06 5.95
CA ASP A 126 1.80 -0.32 7.34
C ASP A 126 2.88 -1.27 7.85
N SER A 127 3.33 -2.21 7.01
CA SER A 127 4.33 -3.19 7.43
C SER A 127 5.77 -2.66 7.43
N LEU A 128 6.04 -1.52 6.79
CA LEU A 128 7.41 -1.01 6.60
C LEU A 128 7.58 0.44 7.05
N PHE A 129 6.90 1.38 6.38
CA PHE A 129 7.12 2.81 6.59
C PHE A 129 6.49 3.29 7.88
N LEU A 130 5.28 2.85 8.19
CA LEU A 130 4.58 3.18 9.44
C LEU A 130 5.43 2.84 10.67
N HIS A 131 6.00 1.63 10.71
CA HIS A 131 6.90 1.22 11.79
C HIS A 131 8.14 2.13 11.90
N ARG A 132 8.73 2.50 10.76
CA ARG A 132 9.91 3.37 10.75
C ARG A 132 9.58 4.80 11.16
N ALA A 133 8.46 5.33 10.68
CA ALA A 133 7.95 6.64 11.07
C ALA A 133 7.62 6.67 12.56
N GLN A 134 7.02 5.62 13.11
CA GLN A 134 6.76 5.53 14.55
C GLN A 134 8.04 5.48 15.39
N GLU A 135 9.11 4.82 14.91
CA GLU A 135 10.43 4.84 15.57
C GLU A 135 11.04 6.25 15.62
N GLU A 136 10.88 7.04 14.55
CA GLU A 136 11.56 8.33 14.35
C GLU A 136 10.75 9.53 14.86
N ASP A 137 9.45 9.58 14.56
CA ASP A 137 8.54 10.68 14.91
C ASP A 137 7.72 10.39 16.18
N GLY A 138 7.57 9.13 16.58
CA GLY A 138 6.82 8.74 17.79
C GLY A 138 5.29 8.80 17.64
N GLU A 139 4.82 9.05 16.43
CA GLU A 139 3.40 9.11 16.05
C GLU A 139 2.93 7.79 15.43
N GLY A 140 1.61 7.60 15.36
CA GLY A 140 1.00 6.36 14.88
C GLY A 140 0.18 6.57 13.60
N GLN A 141 -0.44 5.48 13.16
CA GLN A 141 -1.18 5.41 11.90
C GLN A 141 -2.21 6.54 11.73
N GLY A 142 -3.02 6.80 12.76
CA GLY A 142 -4.08 7.83 12.69
C GLY A 142 -3.62 9.28 12.50
N SER A 143 -2.33 9.59 12.67
CA SER A 143 -1.73 10.88 12.27
C SER A 143 -0.90 10.77 11.00
N LEU A 144 -0.20 9.66 10.79
CA LEU A 144 0.69 9.44 9.64
C LEU A 144 -0.05 9.37 8.30
N ASP A 145 -1.12 8.57 8.22
CA ASP A 145 -1.82 8.34 6.95
C ASP A 145 -2.44 9.63 6.38
N PRO A 146 -3.27 10.39 7.14
CA PRO A 146 -3.81 11.65 6.64
C PRO A 146 -2.74 12.72 6.39
N ALA A 147 -1.62 12.69 7.13
CA ALA A 147 -0.54 13.66 6.94
C ALA A 147 0.22 13.43 5.63
N CYS A 148 0.46 12.18 5.24
CA CYS A 148 1.14 11.86 3.98
C CYS A 148 0.37 12.40 2.75
N ASP A 149 -0.96 12.30 2.75
CA ASP A 149 -1.81 12.96 1.76
C ASP A 149 -1.66 14.48 1.79
N GLY A 150 -1.56 15.05 2.98
CA GLY A 150 -1.31 16.47 3.16
C GLY A 150 0.04 16.92 2.63
N PHE A 151 1.10 16.13 2.83
CA PHE A 151 2.43 16.43 2.32
C PHE A 151 2.45 16.38 0.79
N LEU A 152 1.86 15.35 0.16
CA LEU A 152 1.65 15.31 -1.29
C LEU A 152 0.96 16.58 -1.80
N ALA A 153 -0.07 17.04 -1.08
CA ALA A 153 -0.84 18.21 -1.46
C ALA A 153 -0.09 19.53 -1.26
N GLN A 154 0.75 19.64 -0.23
CA GLN A 154 1.58 20.83 0.05
C GLN A 154 2.77 20.92 -0.90
N ASP A 155 3.38 19.78 -1.24
CA ASP A 155 4.54 19.70 -2.13
C ASP A 155 4.15 19.79 -3.62
N GLY A 156 2.85 19.77 -3.92
CA GLY A 156 2.33 19.93 -5.29
C GLY A 156 2.38 18.66 -6.13
N GLU A 157 2.43 17.50 -5.47
CA GLU A 157 2.58 16.18 -6.10
C GLU A 157 1.24 15.56 -6.53
N LEU A 158 0.10 16.20 -6.21
CA LEU A 158 -1.21 15.76 -6.68
C LEU A 158 -1.38 16.03 -8.19
N ARG A 159 -1.27 14.97 -9.00
CA ARG A 159 -1.39 14.97 -10.47
C ARG A 159 -2.62 14.25 -10.99
N PHE A 160 -3.21 13.34 -10.23
CA PHE A 160 -4.30 12.47 -10.68
C PHE A 160 -5.58 12.75 -9.89
N PHE A 161 -6.65 13.06 -10.61
CA PHE A 161 -7.96 13.41 -10.06
C PHE A 161 -9.03 12.53 -10.71
N PRO A 162 -9.22 11.29 -10.22
CA PRO A 162 -10.17 10.38 -10.84
C PRO A 162 -11.61 10.85 -10.64
N SER A 163 -12.42 10.60 -11.66
CA SER A 163 -13.87 10.73 -11.62
C SER A 163 -14.53 9.39 -11.32
N LYS A 164 -15.70 9.42 -10.67
CA LYS A 164 -16.46 8.23 -10.28
C LYS A 164 -16.71 7.29 -11.47
N ASP A 165 -16.18 6.07 -11.37
CA ASP A 165 -16.39 5.02 -12.37
C ASP A 165 -16.34 3.64 -11.70
N ILE A 166 -17.51 3.00 -11.54
CA ILE A 166 -17.68 1.78 -10.75
C ILE A 166 -18.35 0.70 -11.61
N PRO A 167 -17.70 -0.45 -11.87
CA PRO A 167 -18.35 -1.60 -12.47
C PRO A 167 -19.17 -2.35 -11.41
N PHE A 168 -20.44 -1.97 -11.23
CA PHE A 168 -21.29 -2.53 -10.17
C PHE A 168 -21.54 -4.04 -10.30
N ASP A 169 -21.66 -4.57 -11.51
CA ASP A 169 -22.02 -5.99 -11.73
C ASP A 169 -21.14 -6.97 -10.93
N PRO A 170 -19.80 -6.99 -11.10
CA PRO A 170 -18.94 -7.90 -10.32
C PRO A 170 -19.01 -7.62 -8.82
N LEU A 171 -19.09 -6.35 -8.41
CA LEU A 171 -19.10 -5.98 -6.99
C LEU A 171 -20.33 -6.50 -6.26
N LEU A 172 -21.52 -6.37 -6.86
CA LEU A 172 -22.76 -6.83 -6.25
C LEU A 172 -22.83 -8.37 -6.19
N ASP A 173 -22.30 -9.06 -7.18
CA ASP A 173 -22.21 -10.53 -7.17
C ASP A 173 -21.25 -11.04 -6.09
N ILE A 174 -20.08 -10.41 -5.96
CA ILE A 174 -19.07 -10.77 -4.97
C ILE A 174 -19.56 -10.43 -3.56
N TYR A 175 -20.00 -9.19 -3.33
CA TYR A 175 -20.47 -8.76 -2.00
C TYR A 175 -21.80 -9.38 -1.59
N GLY A 176 -22.57 -9.94 -2.53
CA GLY A 176 -23.77 -10.72 -2.22
C GLY A 176 -23.51 -11.95 -1.34
N GLN A 177 -22.25 -12.33 -1.17
CA GLN A 177 -21.80 -13.43 -0.30
C GLN A 177 -21.45 -12.97 1.12
N LEU A 178 -21.36 -11.65 1.35
CA LEU A 178 -21.04 -11.08 2.66
C LEU A 178 -22.28 -11.00 3.55
N ASP A 179 -22.05 -11.01 4.87
CA ASP A 179 -23.07 -10.76 5.89
C ASP A 179 -22.67 -9.52 6.72
N PRO A 180 -23.43 -8.41 6.65
CA PRO A 180 -24.67 -8.24 5.91
C PRO A 180 -24.49 -8.10 4.39
N ASN A 181 -25.55 -8.42 3.64
CA ASN A 181 -25.59 -8.20 2.19
C ASN A 181 -25.43 -6.70 1.85
N ILE A 182 -24.52 -6.38 0.92
CA ILE A 182 -24.15 -5.02 0.55
C ILE A 182 -24.95 -4.60 -0.70
N SER A 183 -25.68 -3.49 -0.59
CA SER A 183 -26.47 -2.96 -1.71
C SER A 183 -25.69 -1.93 -2.53
N ALA A 184 -26.11 -1.72 -3.78
CA ALA A 184 -25.58 -0.65 -4.63
C ALA A 184 -25.76 0.74 -3.99
N GLU A 185 -26.86 0.97 -3.27
CA GLU A 185 -27.14 2.24 -2.58
C GLU A 185 -26.10 2.53 -1.49
N VAL A 186 -25.74 1.54 -0.66
CA VAL A 186 -24.70 1.70 0.37
C VAL A 186 -23.37 2.11 -0.26
N ILE A 187 -22.98 1.47 -1.37
CA ILE A 187 -21.76 1.80 -2.10
C ILE A 187 -21.83 3.21 -2.69
N GLN A 188 -22.93 3.54 -3.38
CA GLN A 188 -23.14 4.84 -4.02
C GLN A 188 -23.08 5.99 -3.02
N ASP A 189 -23.81 5.89 -1.91
CA ASP A 189 -23.86 6.92 -0.88
C ASP A 189 -22.48 7.17 -0.26
N SER A 190 -21.73 6.09 0.02
CA SER A 190 -20.39 6.18 0.61
C SER A 190 -19.39 6.81 -0.35
N VAL A 191 -19.41 6.37 -1.62
CA VAL A 191 -18.59 6.95 -2.69
C VAL A 191 -18.91 8.43 -2.93
N GLU A 192 -20.20 8.80 -2.97
CA GLU A 192 -20.60 10.19 -3.21
C GLU A 192 -20.11 11.12 -2.10
N LEU A 193 -20.13 10.65 -0.85
CA LEU A 193 -19.57 11.40 0.27
C LEU A 193 -18.04 11.52 0.16
N MET A 194 -17.33 10.43 -0.12
CA MET A 194 -15.87 10.43 -0.30
C MET A 194 -15.43 11.39 -1.43
N VAL A 195 -16.06 11.29 -2.60
CA VAL A 195 -15.76 12.16 -3.75
C VAL A 195 -16.11 13.61 -3.44
N GLY A 196 -17.27 13.87 -2.84
CA GLY A 196 -17.72 15.23 -2.52
C GLY A 196 -16.86 15.93 -1.46
N LEU A 197 -16.25 15.19 -0.53
CA LEU A 197 -15.44 15.75 0.54
C LEU A 197 -13.94 15.75 0.23
N TYR A 198 -13.43 14.67 -0.36
CA TYR A 198 -12.00 14.36 -0.35
C TYR A 198 -11.40 14.09 -1.73
N VAL A 199 -12.03 13.27 -2.57
CA VAL A 199 -11.50 12.89 -3.90
C VAL A 199 -12.07 13.81 -4.98
N ASN A 200 -11.65 15.07 -4.98
CA ASN A 200 -12.01 16.06 -6.00
C ASN A 200 -10.96 17.18 -6.12
N GLU A 201 -10.95 17.87 -7.27
CA GLU A 201 -9.99 18.93 -7.60
C GLU A 201 -10.22 20.22 -6.78
N ASP A 202 -11.44 20.48 -6.31
CA ASP A 202 -11.80 21.75 -5.67
C ASP A 202 -11.43 21.80 -4.17
N SER A 203 -12.10 20.98 -3.36
CA SER A 203 -11.96 20.95 -1.90
C SER A 203 -11.05 19.83 -1.42
N GLY A 204 -10.82 18.79 -2.22
CA GLY A 204 -10.02 17.63 -1.84
C GLY A 204 -8.59 18.00 -1.47
N GLN A 205 -7.91 18.73 -2.35
CA GLN A 205 -6.54 19.21 -2.12
C GLN A 205 -6.43 20.09 -0.87
N ASN A 206 -7.35 21.04 -0.69
CA ASN A 206 -7.36 21.92 0.48
C ASN A 206 -7.59 21.12 1.78
N THR A 207 -8.42 20.09 1.71
CA THR A 207 -8.70 19.19 2.84
C THR A 207 -7.45 18.39 3.20
N ALA A 208 -6.77 17.81 2.21
CA ALA A 208 -5.49 17.11 2.40
C ALA A 208 -4.43 18.05 3.00
N GLN A 209 -4.20 19.23 2.42
CA GLN A 209 -3.24 20.22 2.95
C GLN A 209 -3.48 20.57 4.42
N SER A 210 -4.75 20.67 4.83
CA SER A 210 -5.11 20.96 6.22
C SER A 210 -4.70 19.85 7.19
N LEU A 211 -4.51 18.61 6.72
CA LEU A 211 -4.05 17.48 7.53
C LEU A 211 -2.53 17.57 7.76
N ALA A 212 -1.75 17.98 6.76
CA ALA A 212 -0.33 18.29 6.96
C ALA A 212 -0.14 19.47 7.92
N ASP A 213 -0.97 20.51 7.83
CA ASP A 213 -0.95 21.61 8.83
C ASP A 213 -1.28 21.13 10.24
N LEU A 214 -2.18 20.14 10.37
CA LEU A 214 -2.62 19.62 11.66
C LEU A 214 -1.58 18.70 12.32
N TYR A 215 -0.91 17.86 11.53
CA TYR A 215 -0.03 16.79 12.05
C TYR A 215 1.47 17.05 11.81
N GLY A 216 1.83 17.91 10.85
CA GLY A 216 3.19 18.05 10.32
C GLY A 216 4.24 18.47 11.36
N GLU A 217 3.88 19.24 12.38
CA GLU A 217 4.84 19.63 13.44
C GLU A 217 5.39 18.43 14.23
N ASN A 218 4.67 17.30 14.26
CA ASN A 218 5.08 16.08 14.95
C ASN A 218 5.65 15.00 14.00
N LEU A 219 5.64 15.26 12.68
CA LEU A 219 5.93 14.27 11.63
C LEU A 219 7.09 14.71 10.74
N ILE A 220 8.17 15.21 11.37
CA ILE A 220 9.29 15.84 10.66
C ILE A 220 10.03 14.81 9.81
N TRP A 221 10.37 13.65 10.39
CA TRP A 221 11.07 12.61 9.64
C TRP A 221 10.20 12.07 8.51
N THR A 222 8.91 11.88 8.77
CA THR A 222 7.91 11.44 7.78
C THR A 222 7.83 12.43 6.62
N ALA A 223 7.66 13.72 6.89
CA ALA A 223 7.61 14.77 5.85
C ALA A 223 8.89 14.78 5.00
N ASP A 224 10.05 14.53 5.60
CA ASP A 224 11.33 14.48 4.86
C ASP A 224 11.51 13.17 4.05
N ASN A 225 10.73 12.11 4.31
CA ASN A 225 11.01 10.76 3.79
C ASN A 225 9.83 10.06 3.11
N TYR A 226 8.62 10.59 3.13
CA TYR A 226 7.44 9.94 2.54
C TYR A 226 7.56 9.74 1.02
N LEU A 227 8.39 10.53 0.32
CA LEU A 227 8.77 10.32 -1.09
C LEU A 227 10.19 9.79 -1.27
N ASN A 228 10.91 9.40 -0.22
CA ASN A 228 12.28 8.92 -0.37
C ASN A 228 12.28 7.45 -0.87
N PRO A 229 12.70 7.15 -2.12
CA PRO A 229 12.63 5.79 -2.67
C PRO A 229 13.57 4.80 -1.98
N ASP A 230 14.54 5.28 -1.20
CA ASP A 230 15.45 4.43 -0.42
C ASP A 230 14.88 4.01 0.95
N ILE A 231 13.74 4.57 1.33
CA ILE A 231 13.01 4.21 2.54
C ILE A 231 11.92 3.19 2.18
N PRO A 232 12.03 1.92 2.66
CA PRO A 232 11.02 0.91 2.40
C PRO A 232 9.63 1.34 2.87
N GLY A 233 8.66 1.19 1.97
CA GLY A 233 7.26 1.54 2.17
C GLY A 233 6.94 3.03 2.13
N SER A 234 7.91 3.90 1.81
CA SER A 234 7.56 5.27 1.42
C SER A 234 6.71 5.23 0.16
N ILE A 235 5.87 6.25 -0.06
CA ILE A 235 4.98 6.36 -1.21
C ILE A 235 5.74 6.11 -2.53
N GLN A 236 6.92 6.72 -2.68
CA GLN A 236 7.70 6.55 -3.90
C GLN A 236 8.30 5.13 -4.04
N SER A 237 8.63 4.47 -2.92
CA SER A 237 9.17 3.10 -2.96
C SER A 237 8.13 2.05 -3.37
N GLU A 238 6.83 2.33 -3.22
CA GLU A 238 5.71 1.42 -3.51
C GLU A 238 5.39 1.28 -5.00
N ILE A 239 5.87 2.20 -5.84
CA ILE A 239 5.54 2.28 -7.28
C ILE A 239 5.89 0.96 -7.99
N ILE A 240 7.12 0.47 -7.77
CA ILE A 240 7.64 -0.73 -8.44
C ILE A 240 6.90 -2.01 -8.01
N PRO A 241 6.76 -2.33 -6.72
CA PRO A 241 5.98 -3.50 -6.31
C PRO A 241 4.52 -3.41 -6.78
N THR A 242 3.90 -2.23 -6.73
CA THR A 242 2.54 -2.03 -7.25
C THR A 242 2.44 -2.37 -8.74
N ALA A 243 3.35 -1.86 -9.58
CA ALA A 243 3.35 -2.15 -11.02
C ALA A 243 3.52 -3.65 -11.30
N LYS A 244 4.44 -4.31 -10.59
CA LYS A 244 4.64 -5.76 -10.72
C LYS A 244 3.45 -6.57 -10.21
N TYR A 245 2.71 -6.05 -9.23
CA TYR A 245 1.50 -6.70 -8.75
C TYR A 245 0.37 -6.61 -9.78
N MET A 246 0.23 -5.47 -10.45
CA MET A 246 -0.69 -5.34 -11.60
C MET A 246 -0.35 -6.38 -12.69
N GLU A 247 0.94 -6.56 -13.00
CA GLU A 247 1.41 -7.60 -13.94
C GLU A 247 1.10 -9.01 -13.47
N ALA A 248 1.28 -9.30 -12.18
CA ALA A 248 0.93 -10.59 -11.58
C ALA A 248 -0.57 -10.89 -11.70
N ILE A 249 -1.43 -9.91 -11.43
CA ILE A 249 -2.88 -10.02 -11.61
C ILE A 249 -3.24 -10.25 -13.08
N TRP A 250 -2.62 -9.51 -14.00
CA TRP A 250 -2.82 -9.70 -15.44
C TRP A 250 -2.51 -11.14 -15.87
N LYS A 251 -1.38 -11.68 -15.42
CA LYS A 251 -1.01 -13.08 -15.66
C LYS A 251 -1.98 -14.06 -15.02
N ARG A 252 -2.47 -13.80 -13.79
CA ARG A 252 -3.48 -14.64 -13.13
C ARG A 252 -4.80 -14.68 -13.90
N LEU A 253 -5.24 -13.54 -14.44
CA LEU A 253 -6.43 -13.43 -15.29
C LEU A 253 -6.29 -14.25 -16.59
N HIS A 254 -5.08 -14.32 -17.15
CA HIS A 254 -4.76 -15.08 -18.37
C HIS A 254 -4.33 -16.53 -18.12
N GLU A 255 -4.27 -16.98 -16.86
CA GLU A 255 -3.75 -18.31 -16.49
C GLU A 255 -2.27 -18.51 -16.84
N GLU A 256 -1.51 -17.42 -16.85
CA GLU A 256 -0.08 -17.36 -17.19
C GLU A 256 0.81 -17.08 -15.96
N PHE A 257 0.25 -17.12 -14.75
CA PHE A 257 0.98 -16.91 -13.51
C PHE A 257 1.89 -18.12 -13.21
N LEU A 258 3.18 -17.88 -13.09
CA LEU A 258 4.21 -18.92 -12.96
C LEU A 258 4.99 -18.77 -11.64
N PRO A 259 5.77 -19.79 -11.22
CA PRO A 259 6.53 -19.73 -9.97
C PRO A 259 7.47 -18.52 -9.84
N GLN A 260 8.04 -18.00 -10.92
CA GLN A 260 8.87 -16.79 -10.86
C GLN A 260 8.09 -15.50 -10.59
N ASP A 261 6.76 -15.53 -10.70
CA ASP A 261 5.88 -14.40 -10.42
C ASP A 261 5.44 -14.38 -8.95
N PHE A 262 5.89 -15.35 -8.14
CA PHE A 262 5.56 -15.43 -6.72
C PHE A 262 6.17 -14.26 -5.98
N ILE A 263 7.49 -14.10 -5.96
CA ILE A 263 8.15 -12.96 -5.30
C ILE A 263 8.34 -11.84 -6.32
N ILE A 264 7.45 -10.86 -6.30
CA ILE A 264 7.49 -9.73 -7.23
C ILE A 264 8.49 -8.65 -6.78
N ALA A 265 8.68 -8.49 -5.47
CA ALA A 265 9.61 -7.52 -4.91
C ALA A 265 10.14 -7.97 -3.54
N THR A 266 11.21 -7.33 -3.11
CA THR A 266 11.77 -7.51 -1.77
C THR A 266 12.20 -6.15 -1.20
N TYR A 267 12.17 -6.01 0.12
CA TYR A 267 12.85 -4.94 0.83
C TYR A 267 13.90 -5.53 1.79
N PRO A 268 15.16 -5.08 1.75
CA PRO A 268 15.73 -4.27 0.67
C PRO A 268 15.59 -4.98 -0.69
N GLU A 269 15.60 -4.21 -1.78
CA GLU A 269 15.59 -4.78 -3.13
C GLU A 269 16.76 -5.76 -3.30
N ARG A 270 16.61 -6.77 -4.16
CA ARG A 270 17.66 -7.77 -4.40
C ARG A 270 18.99 -7.08 -4.75
N GLY A 271 20.03 -7.31 -3.95
CA GLY A 271 21.35 -6.68 -4.11
C GLY A 271 21.53 -5.32 -3.42
N ARG A 272 20.47 -4.75 -2.84
CA ARG A 272 20.59 -3.57 -1.96
C ARG A 272 21.04 -3.95 -0.55
N VAL A 273 21.47 -2.91 0.14
CA VAL A 273 22.01 -3.00 1.49
C VAL A 273 20.89 -2.74 2.51
N LEU A 274 20.84 -3.52 3.59
CA LEU A 274 19.94 -3.30 4.72
C LEU A 274 20.15 -1.91 5.35
N ASN A 275 19.07 -1.29 5.81
CA ASN A 275 19.12 0.06 6.37
C ASN A 275 19.88 0.13 7.68
N THR A 276 19.77 -0.93 8.50
CA THR A 276 20.57 -1.10 9.72
C THR A 276 20.83 -2.59 9.97
N ILE A 277 21.88 -2.88 10.74
CA ILE A 277 22.19 -4.22 11.23
C ILE A 277 21.53 -4.49 12.59
N ASP A 278 20.95 -3.47 13.23
CA ASP A 278 20.29 -3.59 14.52
C ASP A 278 18.95 -4.31 14.39
N HIS A 279 18.91 -5.54 14.88
CA HIS A 279 17.73 -6.41 14.82
C HIS A 279 16.48 -5.87 15.53
N THR A 280 16.64 -4.83 16.36
CA THR A 280 15.53 -4.19 17.07
C THR A 280 14.83 -3.12 16.24
N SER A 281 15.43 -2.65 15.13
CA SER A 281 14.85 -1.64 14.26
C SER A 281 14.21 -2.24 13.02
N ALA A 282 13.13 -1.61 12.56
CA ALA A 282 12.46 -1.91 11.30
C ALA A 282 13.40 -1.92 10.08
N GLY A 283 14.47 -1.12 10.11
CA GLY A 283 15.44 -1.07 9.02
C GLY A 283 16.31 -2.33 8.87
N SER A 284 16.22 -3.30 9.78
CA SER A 284 16.91 -4.60 9.69
C SER A 284 16.04 -5.71 9.09
N TRP A 285 14.77 -5.44 8.87
CA TRP A 285 13.82 -6.42 8.38
C TRP A 285 14.05 -6.72 6.90
N ILE A 286 13.72 -7.97 6.54
CA ILE A 286 13.70 -8.41 5.16
C ILE A 286 12.27 -8.74 4.81
N THR A 287 11.73 -8.09 3.80
CA THR A 287 10.35 -8.28 3.37
C THR A 287 10.33 -8.88 1.99
N ALA A 288 9.53 -9.92 1.80
CA ALA A 288 9.20 -10.45 0.47
C ALA A 288 7.75 -10.11 0.16
N ILE A 289 7.52 -9.62 -1.05
CA ILE A 289 6.22 -9.19 -1.55
C ILE A 289 5.80 -10.16 -2.64
N PHE A 290 4.56 -10.66 -2.54
CA PHE A 290 4.04 -11.71 -3.37
C PHE A 290 3.08 -11.22 -4.46
N GLY A 291 3.09 -11.90 -5.61
CA GLY A 291 2.17 -11.67 -6.75
C GLY A 291 0.75 -12.22 -6.53
N ALA A 292 0.50 -12.87 -5.40
CA ALA A 292 -0.79 -13.37 -4.94
C ALA A 292 -0.73 -13.53 -3.41
N GLY A 293 -1.88 -13.66 -2.74
CA GLY A 293 -1.88 -13.99 -1.31
C GLY A 293 -1.43 -15.41 -1.06
N MET A 294 -0.58 -15.56 -0.05
CA MET A 294 0.09 -16.79 0.33
C MET A 294 -0.36 -17.23 1.72
N ASP A 295 -0.54 -18.53 1.93
CA ASP A 295 -0.84 -19.10 3.23
C ASP A 295 0.39 -19.00 4.13
N ILE A 296 0.36 -18.03 5.05
CA ILE A 296 1.49 -17.77 5.95
C ILE A 296 1.89 -19.00 6.76
N TYR A 297 0.95 -19.88 7.10
CA TYR A 297 1.24 -21.03 7.94
C TYR A 297 1.97 -22.15 7.21
N GLN A 298 2.08 -22.07 5.88
CA GLN A 298 2.83 -23.03 5.07
C GLN A 298 4.21 -22.52 4.67
N ILE A 299 4.43 -21.20 4.75
CA ILE A 299 5.71 -20.60 4.37
C ILE A 299 6.79 -21.02 5.35
N GLU A 300 7.86 -21.58 4.81
CA GLU A 300 9.11 -21.81 5.54
C GLU A 300 10.16 -20.79 5.12
N THR A 301 10.88 -20.22 6.09
CA THR A 301 11.96 -19.26 5.82
C THR A 301 13.28 -19.78 6.35
N SER A 302 14.36 -19.55 5.60
CA SER A 302 15.73 -19.78 6.09
C SER A 302 16.61 -18.58 5.80
N PHE A 303 17.38 -18.16 6.79
CA PHE A 303 18.29 -17.01 6.70
C PHE A 303 19.67 -17.49 7.15
N ARG A 304 20.67 -17.39 6.27
CA ARG A 304 22.03 -17.89 6.50
C ARG A 304 23.09 -16.87 6.11
N SER A 305 24.22 -16.85 6.81
CA SER A 305 25.41 -16.15 6.33
C SER A 305 25.96 -16.79 5.05
N GLU A 306 26.86 -16.09 4.35
CA GLU A 306 27.62 -16.64 3.22
C GLU A 306 28.36 -17.94 3.56
N SER A 307 28.81 -18.12 4.81
CA SER A 307 29.44 -19.36 5.28
C SER A 307 28.45 -20.51 5.56
N GLY A 308 27.15 -20.29 5.33
CA GLY A 308 26.07 -21.25 5.59
C GLY A 308 25.58 -21.29 7.04
N THR A 309 26.09 -20.42 7.91
CA THR A 309 25.71 -20.36 9.33
C THR A 309 24.27 -19.85 9.45
N PRO A 310 23.35 -20.58 10.09
CA PRO A 310 21.98 -20.11 10.29
C PRO A 310 21.93 -18.84 11.15
N ILE A 311 21.06 -17.91 10.76
CA ILE A 311 20.66 -16.74 11.55
C ILE A 311 19.26 -17.01 12.10
N SER A 312 19.08 -16.83 13.42
CA SER A 312 17.77 -17.00 14.04
C SER A 312 16.83 -15.89 13.59
N THR A 313 15.61 -16.26 13.18
CA THR A 313 14.62 -15.31 12.67
C THR A 313 13.23 -15.62 13.20
N VAL A 314 12.38 -14.60 13.15
CA VAL A 314 10.91 -14.74 13.22
C VAL A 314 10.38 -14.22 11.90
N HIS A 315 9.41 -14.92 11.31
CA HIS A 315 8.65 -14.37 10.20
C HIS A 315 7.22 -14.05 10.65
N THR A 316 6.67 -12.95 10.12
CA THR A 316 5.28 -12.53 10.31
C THR A 316 4.70 -12.14 8.96
N GLY A 317 3.38 -12.21 8.82
CA GLY A 317 2.67 -11.69 7.65
C GLY A 317 2.51 -10.19 7.75
N THR A 318 1.65 -9.67 6.89
CA THR A 318 1.04 -8.36 7.04
C THR A 318 0.29 -8.27 8.37
N GLU A 319 0.10 -7.05 8.85
CA GLU A 319 -0.74 -6.80 10.03
C GLU A 319 -2.21 -7.17 9.78
N TRP A 320 -2.58 -7.29 8.51
CA TRP A 320 -3.95 -7.35 8.04
C TRP A 320 -4.21 -8.54 7.12
N GLY A 321 -5.46 -9.01 7.11
CA GLY A 321 -5.86 -10.23 6.39
C GLY A 321 -5.77 -11.48 7.29
N GLU A 322 -6.48 -12.53 6.90
CA GLU A 322 -6.48 -13.82 7.60
C GLU A 322 -5.14 -14.56 7.40
N SER A 323 -5.14 -15.87 7.12
CA SER A 323 -3.93 -16.63 6.79
C SER A 323 -3.29 -16.23 5.46
N TRP A 324 -3.97 -15.42 4.64
CA TRP A 324 -3.56 -15.09 3.27
C TRP A 324 -2.91 -13.71 3.20
N THR A 325 -1.57 -13.68 3.17
CA THR A 325 -0.78 -12.46 3.14
C THR A 325 -0.10 -12.26 1.79
N ARG A 326 -0.01 -11.02 1.28
CA ARG A 326 0.87 -10.71 0.15
C ARG A 326 2.27 -10.27 0.59
N LEU A 327 2.53 -10.11 1.88
CA LEU A 327 3.88 -9.84 2.38
C LEU A 327 4.27 -10.78 3.51
N ILE A 328 5.54 -11.17 3.54
CA ILE A 328 6.14 -11.67 4.77
C ILE A 328 7.31 -10.80 5.16
N ARG A 329 7.40 -10.53 6.46
CA ARG A 329 8.52 -9.87 7.10
C ARG A 329 9.35 -10.94 7.81
N ILE A 330 10.65 -10.95 7.57
CA ILE A 330 11.65 -11.83 8.18
C ILE A 330 12.54 -10.95 9.04
N GLN A 331 12.39 -11.08 10.36
CA GLN A 331 13.11 -10.29 11.35
C GLN A 331 14.24 -11.14 11.97
N PRO A 332 15.51 -10.71 11.89
CA PRO A 332 16.59 -11.35 12.62
C PRO A 332 16.38 -11.21 14.14
N GLN A 333 16.78 -12.20 14.92
CA GLN A 333 16.67 -12.19 16.39
C GLN A 333 17.97 -11.73 17.09
N GLU A 334 18.98 -11.39 16.29
CA GLU A 334 20.26 -10.87 16.73
C GLU A 334 20.81 -9.91 15.68
N SER A 335 21.58 -8.91 16.12
CA SER A 335 22.13 -7.93 15.19
C SER A 335 23.08 -8.59 14.18
N LEU A 336 22.93 -8.21 12.92
CA LEU A 336 23.75 -8.73 11.84
C LEU A 336 25.18 -8.16 11.91
N LYS A 337 26.10 -8.80 11.18
CA LYS A 337 27.47 -8.31 11.06
C LYS A 337 27.55 -7.28 9.94
N GLU A 338 28.34 -6.23 10.14
CA GLU A 338 28.66 -5.25 9.10
C GLU A 338 29.41 -5.90 7.94
N ASN A 339 29.21 -5.37 6.73
CA ASN A 339 29.90 -5.81 5.50
C ASN A 339 29.85 -7.33 5.29
N HIS A 340 28.66 -7.93 5.44
CA HIS A 340 28.43 -9.35 5.22
C HIS A 340 27.31 -9.57 4.21
N THR A 341 27.45 -10.64 3.44
CA THR A 341 26.41 -11.17 2.56
C THR A 341 25.64 -12.26 3.27
N TYR A 342 24.33 -12.24 3.10
CA TYR A 342 23.46 -13.29 3.58
C TYR A 342 22.53 -13.79 2.49
N VAL A 343 22.10 -15.04 2.66
CA VAL A 343 21.17 -15.74 1.77
C VAL A 343 19.86 -15.92 2.53
N VAL A 344 18.77 -15.49 1.90
CA VAL A 344 17.41 -15.74 2.36
C VAL A 344 16.75 -16.71 1.40
N HIS A 345 16.10 -17.74 1.94
CA HIS A 345 15.23 -18.64 1.19
C HIS A 345 13.81 -18.59 1.76
N ILE A 346 12.85 -18.67 0.85
CA ILE A 346 11.43 -18.82 1.12
C ILE A 346 11.00 -20.10 0.42
N GLU A 347 10.40 -21.01 1.18
CA GLU A 347 10.11 -22.39 0.77
C GLU A 347 8.63 -22.72 1.08
N ASN A 348 8.11 -23.73 0.37
CA ASN A 348 6.76 -24.29 0.58
C ASN A 348 5.62 -23.25 0.50
N VAL A 349 5.72 -22.32 -0.44
CA VAL A 349 4.69 -21.28 -0.62
C VAL A 349 3.49 -21.87 -1.34
N GLN A 350 2.29 -21.68 -0.77
CA GLN A 350 1.01 -21.99 -1.41
C GLN A 350 0.15 -20.72 -1.50
N SER A 351 -0.34 -20.39 -2.70
CA SER A 351 -1.26 -19.28 -2.89
C SER A 351 -2.71 -19.70 -2.63
N SER A 352 -3.55 -18.71 -2.33
CA SER A 352 -5.03 -18.83 -2.26
C SER A 352 -5.64 -19.41 -3.54
N SER A 353 -5.09 -19.03 -4.70
CA SER A 353 -5.44 -19.57 -6.02
C SER A 353 -4.88 -20.97 -6.34
N GLY A 354 -4.21 -21.64 -5.38
CA GLY A 354 -3.70 -23.00 -5.54
C GLY A 354 -2.34 -23.15 -6.27
N TYR A 355 -1.67 -22.05 -6.58
CA TYR A 355 -0.29 -22.10 -7.10
C TYR A 355 0.68 -22.50 -5.98
N THR A 356 1.73 -23.25 -6.31
CA THR A 356 2.77 -23.63 -5.36
C THR A 356 4.17 -23.32 -5.87
N GLN A 357 5.08 -23.01 -4.94
CA GLN A 357 6.51 -22.86 -5.19
C GLN A 357 7.30 -23.56 -4.10
N GLU A 358 8.19 -24.47 -4.49
CA GLU A 358 9.00 -25.23 -3.53
C GLU A 358 10.05 -24.34 -2.86
N LYS A 359 10.72 -23.47 -3.63
CA LYS A 359 11.83 -22.65 -3.14
C LYS A 359 12.14 -21.46 -4.05
N ASP A 360 12.32 -20.29 -3.45
CA ASP A 360 13.05 -19.14 -4.02
C ASP A 360 14.12 -18.67 -3.02
N GLY A 361 15.10 -17.91 -3.49
CA GLY A 361 16.05 -17.24 -2.62
C GLY A 361 16.74 -16.06 -3.25
N PHE A 362 17.21 -15.17 -2.39
CA PHE A 362 17.89 -13.95 -2.79
C PHE A 362 18.98 -13.57 -1.78
N LEU A 363 19.89 -12.71 -2.23
CA LEU A 363 20.99 -12.19 -1.44
C LEU A 363 20.63 -10.82 -0.87
N ILE A 364 21.08 -10.60 0.36
CA ILE A 364 21.07 -9.29 1.01
C ILE A 364 22.47 -8.95 1.50
N HIS A 365 22.77 -7.66 1.59
CA HIS A 365 24.04 -7.17 2.09
C HIS A 365 23.81 -6.21 3.27
N THR A 366 24.73 -6.18 4.22
CA THR A 366 24.68 -5.23 5.34
C THR A 366 25.60 -4.04 5.13
N LYS A 367 25.26 -2.89 5.73
CA LYS A 367 26.04 -1.66 5.61
C LYS A 367 27.47 -1.86 6.12
N CYS A 368 28.36 -1.07 5.56
CA CYS A 368 29.71 -0.89 6.05
C CYS A 368 29.84 0.41 6.82
N THR A 369 30.68 0.41 7.85
CA THR A 369 31.07 1.62 8.56
C THR A 369 32.60 1.83 8.45
N PRO A 370 33.08 2.93 7.82
CA PRO A 370 32.34 4.00 7.16
C PRO A 370 31.83 3.60 5.75
N PRO A 371 30.76 4.24 5.24
CA PRO A 371 30.17 3.93 3.92
C PRO A 371 31.15 4.08 2.74
N SER A 372 32.22 4.85 2.91
CA SER A 372 33.17 5.23 1.86
C SER A 372 34.34 4.27 1.67
N SER A 373 34.39 3.14 2.38
CA SER A 373 35.48 2.19 2.18
C SER A 373 35.37 1.51 0.80
N MET A 374 36.49 1.37 0.08
CA MET A 374 36.52 0.75 -1.26
C MET A 374 35.93 -0.68 -1.29
N GLU A 375 35.92 -1.37 -0.15
CA GLU A 375 35.32 -2.70 -0.01
C GLU A 375 33.80 -2.67 -0.25
N CYS A 376 33.14 -1.54 0.03
CA CYS A 376 31.68 -1.38 -0.01
C CYS A 376 31.14 -0.93 -1.37
N LEU A 377 32.01 -0.39 -2.24
CA LEU A 377 31.65 0.07 -3.59
C LEU A 377 31.57 -1.08 -4.61
N SER A 378 31.90 -2.31 -4.22
CA SER A 378 32.06 -3.46 -5.13
C SER A 378 30.78 -4.23 -5.42
N ILE A 379 29.69 -3.95 -4.70
CA ILE A 379 28.39 -4.59 -4.93
C ILE A 379 27.58 -3.59 -5.76
N GLY A 380 27.59 -3.77 -7.08
CA GLY A 380 26.88 -2.89 -8.02
C GLY A 380 25.40 -2.83 -7.67
N VAL A 381 24.97 -1.71 -7.10
CA VAL A 381 23.55 -1.40 -6.93
C VAL A 381 22.97 -1.29 -8.35
N PRO A 382 21.94 -2.08 -8.70
CA PRO A 382 21.23 -1.88 -9.95
C PRO A 382 20.71 -0.45 -10.01
N ASP A 383 21.00 0.27 -11.10
CA ASP A 383 20.63 1.68 -11.28
C ASP A 383 19.12 1.81 -11.55
N VAL A 384 18.31 1.76 -10.48
CA VAL A 384 16.84 1.89 -10.53
C VAL A 384 16.41 3.35 -10.73
N ALA A 385 17.25 4.31 -10.34
CA ALA A 385 16.93 5.74 -10.38
C ALA A 385 16.81 6.32 -11.81
N SER A 386 17.33 5.63 -12.83
CA SER A 386 17.40 6.19 -14.20
C SER A 386 16.10 6.11 -15.02
N ARG A 387 15.05 5.42 -14.53
CA ARG A 387 13.82 5.17 -15.32
C ARG A 387 12.59 6.00 -14.94
N THR A 388 12.54 6.61 -13.77
CA THR A 388 11.31 7.28 -13.31
C THR A 388 10.99 8.57 -14.07
N GLY A 389 11.91 9.14 -14.85
CA GLY A 389 11.62 10.28 -15.73
C GLY A 389 11.09 11.54 -15.03
N ILE A 390 11.02 11.53 -13.68
CA ILE A 390 10.84 12.70 -12.85
C ILE A 390 12.13 13.49 -13.02
N GLN A 391 12.12 14.39 -14.00
CA GLN A 391 13.14 15.42 -14.08
C GLN A 391 13.05 16.17 -12.75
N GLU A 392 14.10 16.08 -11.94
CA GLU A 392 14.41 17.13 -10.97
C GLU A 392 14.49 18.43 -11.78
N GLU A 393 13.37 19.14 -11.94
CA GLU A 393 13.44 20.55 -12.23
C GLU A 393 14.19 21.15 -11.03
N GLU A 394 15.44 21.57 -11.26
CA GLU A 394 16.20 22.41 -10.34
C GLU A 394 15.35 23.66 -10.04
N THR A 395 14.48 23.54 -9.05
CA THR A 395 13.80 24.68 -8.46
C THR A 395 14.90 25.49 -7.80
N ASN A 396 15.30 26.59 -8.46
CA ASN A 396 16.09 27.64 -7.85
C ASN A 396 15.23 28.33 -6.78
N ALA A 397 14.95 27.63 -5.68
CA ALA A 397 14.30 28.16 -4.50
C ALA A 397 15.33 29.01 -3.74
N ASN A 398 15.25 30.30 -3.98
CA ASN A 398 16.00 31.34 -3.31
C ASN A 398 15.62 31.32 -1.80
N PRO A 399 16.56 31.13 -0.85
CA PRO A 399 16.24 31.14 0.56
C PRO A 399 16.14 32.59 1.02
N SER A 400 14.98 33.22 0.81
CA SER A 400 14.72 34.57 1.32
C SER A 400 13.35 34.67 1.97
N GLY A 401 13.34 34.47 3.29
CA GLY A 401 12.55 35.30 4.20
C GLY A 401 11.16 34.79 4.58
N CYS A 402 11.10 34.04 5.67
CA CYS A 402 9.95 34.09 6.58
C CYS A 402 9.78 35.55 7.04
N SER A 403 8.85 36.27 6.40
CA SER A 403 8.38 37.56 6.88
C SER A 403 6.89 37.45 7.18
N HIS A 404 6.57 37.81 8.42
CA HIS A 404 5.23 37.88 8.99
C HIS A 404 4.21 38.48 8.01
N PHE A 405 3.20 37.70 7.65
CA PHE A 405 1.91 38.23 7.22
C PHE A 405 0.90 38.10 8.36
N SER A 406 0.67 39.22 9.05
CA SER A 406 -0.56 39.43 9.79
C SER A 406 -1.61 39.96 8.81
N ASN A 407 -2.65 39.20 8.55
CA ASN A 407 -3.91 39.73 8.04
C ASN A 407 -5.06 38.86 8.52
N GLY A 408 -5.89 39.46 9.36
CA GLY A 408 -7.10 38.85 9.88
C GLY A 408 -8.12 38.59 8.76
N ARG A 409 -8.66 37.38 8.76
CA ARG A 409 -9.96 37.07 8.17
C ARG A 409 -10.76 36.23 9.16
N LEU A 410 -12.00 36.65 9.36
CA LEU A 410 -13.01 35.93 10.13
C LEU A 410 -13.22 34.54 9.53
N TRP A 411 -12.82 33.51 10.26
CA TRP A 411 -13.36 32.16 10.10
C TRP A 411 -14.54 31.99 11.05
N GLY A 412 -15.74 32.19 10.51
CA GLY A 412 -16.99 31.85 11.17
C GLY A 412 -17.51 30.53 10.61
N GLY A 413 -17.34 29.44 11.38
CA GLY A 413 -18.24 28.29 11.38
C GLY A 413 -18.10 27.28 10.25
N LEU A 414 -17.17 26.33 10.38
CA LEU A 414 -17.34 24.95 9.92
C LEU A 414 -16.40 24.00 10.69
N LEU A 415 -16.66 23.82 11.99
CA LEU A 415 -15.84 23.02 12.90
C LEU A 415 -16.66 21.92 13.60
N LEU A 416 -17.65 21.35 12.89
CA LEU A 416 -18.62 20.42 13.48
C LEU A 416 -18.77 19.06 12.79
N MET A 417 -17.91 18.70 11.82
CA MET A 417 -17.97 17.37 11.18
C MET A 417 -16.74 16.47 11.42
N PHE A 418 -15.57 17.02 11.74
CA PHE A 418 -14.37 16.20 12.02
C PHE A 418 -14.28 15.65 13.45
N GLY A 419 -15.16 16.11 14.35
CA GLY A 419 -15.22 15.62 15.73
C GLY A 419 -15.92 14.26 15.92
N VAL A 420 -16.42 13.64 14.85
CA VAL A 420 -17.14 12.35 14.94
C VAL A 420 -16.23 11.15 14.63
N VAL A 421 -15.13 11.34 13.90
CA VAL A 421 -14.21 10.23 13.57
C VAL A 421 -13.11 10.03 14.63
N THR A 422 -12.75 11.05 15.40
CA THR A 422 -11.66 10.98 16.41
C THR A 422 -12.11 10.86 17.87
N ALA A 423 -13.41 10.71 18.14
CA ALA A 423 -13.96 10.84 19.50
C ALA A 423 -14.50 9.56 20.14
N PHE A 424 -13.84 8.39 20.01
CA PHE A 424 -14.07 7.25 20.91
C PHE A 424 -12.84 6.34 21.07
N SER A 425 -11.73 6.84 21.63
CA SER A 425 -10.79 5.99 22.39
C SER A 425 -9.85 6.78 23.29
N ARG A 426 -10.38 7.25 24.43
CA ARG A 426 -9.55 7.58 25.59
C ARG A 426 -10.30 7.18 26.86
N LYS A 427 -10.22 5.88 27.20
CA LYS A 427 -10.37 5.41 28.58
C LYS A 427 -9.44 4.23 28.86
N GLU A 428 -8.39 4.55 29.60
CA GLU A 428 -7.79 3.76 30.68
C GLU A 428 -7.48 2.27 30.41
N GLN A 429 -6.21 1.99 30.09
CA GLN A 429 -5.53 0.81 30.63
C GLN A 429 -4.25 1.24 31.36
N GLN A 430 -4.42 1.55 32.64
CA GLN A 430 -3.41 1.24 33.66
C GLN A 430 -3.96 0.11 34.51
N ARG A 431 -3.42 -1.10 34.32
CA ARG A 431 -3.15 -2.08 35.39
C ARG A 431 -2.28 -3.22 34.88
#